data_AF-A0A7S3ADU0-F1
#
_entry.id   AF-A0A7S3ADU0-F1
#
_cell.length_a   1.000
_cell.length_b   1.000
_cell.length_c   1.000
_cell.angle_alpha   90.00
_cell.angle_beta   90.00
_cell.angle_gamma   90.00
#
_symmetry.space_group_name_H-M   'P 1'
#
loop_
_entity.id
_entity.type
_entity.pdbx_description
1 polymer ?
#
loop_
_entity_poly.entity_id
_entity_poly.type
_entity_poly.pdbx_seq_one_letter_code
_entity_poly.pdbx_strand_id
1 'polypeptide(L)'
;RSIFVAMMGSEDYLDAHERLTKLRLKKGQQPEVVRVLLECCGQEGVFNRFYALLAARLCESHREIKFTLHYAFWDEFKALPQLTLHRAANTARLLAVLIIKQALPLSVLKVVRWHSMSQRLLFFWQVFFVETLSQPRELFAKALHPLQEPEYSELRDGILLFSARHLKQLIATKHTALKQPLRLFDKLLAADGS
;
A
#
# COMPACT_ATOMS: atom_id res chain seq x y z
N ARG A 1 1.74 -20.96 -13.75
CA ARG A 1 1.76 -20.52 -15.17
C ARG A 1 0.45 -19.86 -15.60
N SER A 2 -0.71 -20.51 -15.45
CA SER A 2 -2.00 -19.95 -15.91
C SER A 2 -2.39 -18.61 -15.27
N ILE A 3 -2.08 -18.40 -13.98
CA ILE A 3 -2.30 -17.14 -13.26
C ILE A 3 -1.50 -15.99 -13.89
N PHE A 4 -0.22 -16.20 -14.19
CA PHE A 4 0.63 -15.22 -14.85
C PHE A 4 0.12 -14.89 -16.26
N VAL A 5 -0.26 -15.91 -17.04
CA VAL A 5 -0.81 -15.71 -18.39
C VAL A 5 -2.13 -14.94 -18.34
N ALA A 6 -2.99 -15.22 -17.36
CA ALA A 6 -4.24 -14.49 -17.17
C ALA A 6 -4.01 -13.00 -16.83
N MET A 7 -2.98 -12.67 -16.05
CA MET A 7 -2.65 -11.28 -15.69
C MET A 7 -1.87 -10.53 -16.76
N MET A 8 -0.86 -11.16 -17.38
CA MET A 8 -0.01 -10.46 -18.34
C MET A 8 -0.59 -10.44 -19.76
N GLY A 9 -1.53 -11.34 -20.05
CA GLY A 9 -2.22 -11.39 -21.33
C GLY A 9 -3.53 -10.61 -21.36
N SER A 10 -3.92 -9.93 -20.27
CA SER A 10 -5.16 -9.17 -20.19
C SER A 10 -5.01 -7.76 -20.76
N GLU A 11 -6.11 -7.21 -21.29
CA GLU A 11 -6.15 -5.83 -21.79
C GLU A 11 -6.14 -4.79 -20.66
N ASP A 12 -6.92 -5.07 -19.61
CA ASP A 12 -7.01 -4.24 -18.41
C ASP A 12 -7.29 -5.09 -17.16
N TYR A 13 -7.44 -4.43 -16.00
CA TYR A 13 -7.63 -5.10 -14.72
C TYR A 13 -8.98 -5.83 -14.60
N LEU A 14 -10.01 -5.43 -15.38
CA LEU A 14 -11.31 -6.08 -15.37
C LEU A 14 -11.25 -7.38 -16.18
N ASP A 15 -10.61 -7.35 -17.35
CA ASP A 15 -10.32 -8.56 -18.13
C ASP A 15 -9.43 -9.53 -17.33
N ALA A 16 -8.38 -9.04 -16.67
CA ALA A 16 -7.55 -9.85 -15.77
C ALA A 16 -8.38 -10.53 -14.66
N HIS A 17 -9.28 -9.78 -14.02
CA HIS A 17 -10.16 -10.29 -12.96
C HIS A 17 -11.11 -11.38 -13.49
N GLU A 18 -11.70 -11.18 -14.66
CA GLU A 18 -12.58 -12.16 -15.29
C GLU A 18 -11.82 -13.44 -15.65
N ARG A 19 -10.63 -13.30 -16.26
CA ARG A 19 -9.77 -14.44 -16.61
C ARG A 19 -9.35 -15.23 -15.38
N LEU A 20 -8.94 -14.55 -14.31
CA LEU A 20 -8.58 -15.22 -13.04
C LEU A 20 -9.78 -15.94 -12.42
N THR A 21 -10.98 -15.35 -12.48
CA THR A 21 -12.22 -15.97 -11.99
C THR A 21 -12.56 -17.24 -12.79
N LYS A 22 -12.38 -17.21 -14.12
CA LYS A 22 -12.60 -18.37 -15.02
C LYS A 22 -11.65 -19.54 -14.74
N LEU A 23 -10.51 -19.30 -14.10
CA LEU A 23 -9.60 -20.39 -13.69
C LEU A 23 -10.16 -21.26 -12.56
N ARG A 24 -11.21 -20.82 -11.85
CA ARG A 24 -11.85 -21.55 -10.74
C ARG A 24 -10.83 -22.10 -9.74
N LEU A 25 -9.91 -21.23 -9.32
CA LEU A 25 -8.82 -21.59 -8.40
C LEU A 25 -9.37 -22.12 -7.07
N LYS A 26 -8.77 -23.20 -6.57
CA LYS A 26 -9.10 -23.73 -5.24
C LYS A 26 -8.58 -22.77 -4.16
N LYS A 27 -9.17 -22.82 -2.96
CA LYS A 27 -8.73 -21.98 -1.81
C LYS A 27 -7.21 -22.02 -1.56
N GLY A 28 -6.60 -23.21 -1.68
CA GLY A 28 -5.14 -23.36 -1.51
C GLY A 28 -4.28 -22.72 -2.61
N GLN A 29 -4.86 -22.32 -3.74
CA GLN A 29 -4.17 -21.67 -4.87
C GLN A 29 -4.34 -20.14 -4.88
N GLN A 30 -5.27 -19.59 -4.09
CA GLN A 30 -5.49 -18.15 -3.98
C GLN A 30 -4.22 -17.38 -3.53
N PRO A 31 -3.36 -17.92 -2.63
CA PRO A 31 -2.10 -17.27 -2.31
C PRO A 31 -1.16 -17.06 -3.49
N GLU A 32 -1.20 -17.95 -4.49
CA GLU A 32 -0.37 -17.84 -5.68
C GLU A 32 -0.79 -16.64 -6.55
N VAL A 33 -2.06 -16.24 -6.54
CA VAL A 33 -2.53 -15.03 -7.23
C VAL A 33 -1.84 -13.80 -6.66
N VAL A 34 -1.83 -13.68 -5.33
CA VAL A 34 -1.17 -12.57 -4.61
C VAL A 34 0.33 -12.59 -4.87
N ARG A 35 0.97 -13.76 -4.80
CA ARG A 35 2.41 -13.91 -5.05
C ARG A 35 2.80 -13.44 -6.45
N VAL A 36 2.08 -13.90 -7.48
CA VAL A 36 2.35 -13.51 -8.87
C VAL A 36 2.08 -12.02 -9.08
N LEU A 37 1.01 -11.48 -8.48
CA LEU A 37 0.67 -10.05 -8.56
C LEU A 37 1.78 -9.17 -7.97
N LEU A 38 2.27 -9.49 -6.76
CA LEU A 38 3.35 -8.75 -6.11
C LEU A 38 4.66 -8.84 -6.88
N GLU A 39 5.00 -10.04 -7.37
CA GLU A 39 6.23 -10.24 -8.14
C GLU A 39 6.22 -9.44 -9.44
N CYS A 40 5.12 -9.50 -10.20
CA CYS A 40 5.00 -8.74 -11.44
C CYS A 40 5.02 -7.23 -11.18
N CYS A 41 4.24 -6.74 -10.21
CA CYS A 41 4.24 -5.32 -9.84
C CYS A 41 5.63 -4.83 -9.39
N GLY A 42 6.37 -5.67 -8.67
CA GLY A 42 7.72 -5.36 -8.19
C GLY A 42 8.77 -5.29 -9.31
N GLN A 43 8.55 -5.99 -10.42
CA GLN A 43 9.48 -6.05 -11.56
C GLN A 43 9.20 -4.98 -12.63
N GLU A 44 8.02 -4.35 -12.64
CA GLU A 44 7.63 -3.34 -13.61
C GLU A 44 8.56 -2.12 -13.65
N GLY A 45 9.01 -1.68 -14.83
CA GLY A 45 9.93 -0.55 -14.96
C GLY A 45 9.45 0.75 -14.29
N VAL A 46 8.13 0.99 -14.35
CA VAL A 46 7.45 2.07 -13.63
C VAL A 46 6.22 1.48 -12.95
N PHE A 47 5.87 1.95 -11.76
CA PHE A 47 4.68 1.48 -11.06
C PHE A 47 3.42 1.52 -11.95
N ASN A 48 2.89 0.34 -12.22
CA ASN A 48 1.72 0.14 -13.05
C ASN A 48 0.46 -0.01 -12.17
N ARG A 49 -0.45 0.96 -12.27
CA ARG A 49 -1.66 1.02 -11.44
C ARG A 49 -2.63 -0.15 -11.70
N PHE A 50 -2.47 -0.86 -12.82
CA PHE A 50 -3.16 -2.12 -13.14
C PHE A 50 -3.16 -3.09 -11.95
N TYR A 51 -2.00 -3.36 -11.33
CA TYR A 51 -1.89 -4.33 -10.25
C TYR A 51 -2.66 -3.92 -8.99
N ALA A 52 -2.68 -2.63 -8.68
CA ALA A 52 -3.42 -2.11 -7.54
C ALA A 52 -4.95 -2.19 -7.75
N LEU A 53 -5.41 -1.91 -8.96
CA LEU A 53 -6.82 -2.02 -9.34
C LEU A 53 -7.27 -3.48 -9.34
N LEU A 54 -6.46 -4.37 -9.92
CA LEU A 54 -6.71 -5.81 -9.93
C LEU A 54 -6.79 -6.38 -8.50
N ALA A 55 -5.79 -6.09 -7.66
CA ALA A 55 -5.79 -6.55 -6.27
C ALA A 55 -7.00 -6.04 -5.48
N ALA A 56 -7.37 -4.75 -5.65
CA ALA A 56 -8.57 -4.22 -5.01
C ALA A 56 -9.85 -4.95 -5.46
N ARG A 57 -9.99 -5.19 -6.77
CA ARG A 57 -11.13 -5.92 -7.34
C ARG A 57 -11.20 -7.38 -6.87
N LEU A 58 -10.06 -8.03 -6.73
CA LEU A 58 -9.96 -9.38 -6.17
C LEU A 58 -10.36 -9.40 -4.69
N CYS A 59 -9.95 -8.42 -3.88
CA CYS A 59 -10.36 -8.31 -2.47
C CYS A 59 -11.87 -8.13 -2.30
N GLU A 60 -12.56 -7.45 -3.22
CA GLU A 60 -14.01 -7.33 -3.21
C GLU A 60 -14.71 -8.67 -3.46
N SER A 61 -14.10 -9.52 -4.29
CA SER A 61 -14.68 -10.80 -4.72
C SER A 61 -14.33 -11.96 -3.78
N HIS A 62 -13.14 -11.91 -3.16
CA HIS A 62 -12.53 -13.02 -2.42
C HIS A 62 -11.96 -12.51 -1.09
N ARG A 63 -12.66 -12.77 0.02
CA ARG A 63 -12.22 -12.34 1.36
C ARG A 63 -10.85 -12.92 1.73
N GLU A 64 -10.56 -14.14 1.30
CA GLU A 64 -9.28 -14.81 1.48
C GLU A 64 -8.10 -14.06 0.85
N ILE A 65 -8.29 -13.41 -0.30
CA ILE A 65 -7.25 -12.62 -0.97
C ILE A 65 -6.84 -11.43 -0.09
N LYS A 66 -7.79 -10.81 0.61
CA LYS A 66 -7.50 -9.71 1.55
C LYS A 66 -6.60 -10.18 2.70
N PHE A 67 -6.88 -11.35 3.28
CA PHE A 67 -6.03 -11.93 4.33
C PHE A 67 -4.65 -12.30 3.78
N THR A 68 -4.58 -12.94 2.61
CA THR A 68 -3.30 -13.29 1.99
C THR A 68 -2.47 -12.05 1.69
N LEU A 69 -3.06 -10.98 1.13
CA LEU A 69 -2.35 -9.73 0.87
C LEU A 69 -1.82 -9.11 2.16
N HIS A 70 -2.59 -9.14 3.25
CA HIS A 70 -2.14 -8.62 4.54
C HIS A 70 -0.84 -9.30 5.01
N TYR A 71 -0.81 -10.65 5.03
CA TYR A 71 0.38 -11.40 5.42
C TYR A 71 1.52 -11.25 4.41
N ALA A 72 1.21 -11.23 3.11
CA ALA A 72 2.22 -11.02 2.07
C ALA A 72 2.93 -9.67 2.23
N PHE A 73 2.22 -8.60 2.61
CA PHE A 73 2.85 -7.32 2.89
C PHE A 73 3.71 -7.34 4.15
N TRP A 74 3.35 -8.10 5.18
CA TRP A 74 4.22 -8.30 6.33
C TRP A 74 5.53 -9.01 5.95
N ASP A 75 5.47 -9.96 5.02
CA ASP A 75 6.67 -10.62 4.51
C ASP A 75 7.50 -9.68 3.62
N GLU A 76 6.85 -8.86 2.78
CA GLU A 76 7.53 -7.79 2.03
C GLU A 76 8.23 -6.81 2.98
N PHE A 77 7.62 -6.42 4.11
CA PHE A 77 8.25 -5.54 5.11
C PHE A 77 9.54 -6.14 5.71
N LYS A 78 9.54 -7.45 5.98
CA LYS A 78 10.74 -8.17 6.45
C LYS A 78 11.82 -8.23 5.38
N ALA A 79 11.41 -8.37 4.12
CA ALA A 79 12.29 -8.46 2.96
C ALA A 79 12.83 -7.10 2.47
N LEU A 80 12.23 -5.98 2.92
CA LEU A 80 12.60 -4.63 2.47
C LEU A 80 14.11 -4.38 2.45
N PRO A 81 14.91 -4.73 3.49
CA PRO A 81 16.35 -4.49 3.50
C PRO A 81 17.10 -5.09 2.30
N GLN A 82 16.59 -6.17 1.71
CA GLN A 82 17.21 -6.89 0.59
C GLN A 82 16.65 -6.49 -0.79
N LEU A 83 15.51 -5.80 -0.86
CA LEU A 83 14.91 -5.42 -2.14
C LEU A 83 15.70 -4.33 -2.86
N THR A 84 15.68 -4.32 -4.19
CA THR A 84 16.15 -3.18 -4.98
C THR A 84 15.31 -1.93 -4.66
N LEU A 85 15.88 -0.74 -4.81
CA LEU A 85 15.12 0.51 -4.59
C LEU A 85 13.91 0.62 -5.51
N HIS A 86 14.07 0.13 -6.73
CA HIS A 86 13.02 0.08 -7.73
C HIS A 86 11.83 -0.80 -7.28
N ARG A 87 12.08 -2.06 -6.91
CA ARG A 87 11.04 -2.96 -6.38
C ARG A 87 10.39 -2.37 -5.12
N ALA A 88 11.20 -1.86 -4.20
CA ALA A 88 10.70 -1.22 -2.99
C ALA A 88 9.76 -0.04 -3.29
N ALA A 89 10.09 0.79 -4.29
CA ALA A 89 9.26 1.92 -4.68
C ALA A 89 7.92 1.47 -5.30
N ASN A 90 7.92 0.42 -6.12
CA ASN A 90 6.68 -0.12 -6.68
C ASN A 90 5.80 -0.76 -5.60
N THR A 91 6.38 -1.56 -4.70
CA THR A 91 5.68 -2.17 -3.57
C THR A 91 5.09 -1.11 -2.63
N ALA A 92 5.81 -0.01 -2.37
CA ALA A 92 5.33 1.10 -1.56
C ALA A 92 4.11 1.78 -2.17
N ARG A 93 4.13 2.03 -3.49
CA ARG A 93 3.00 2.64 -4.20
C ARG A 93 1.79 1.69 -4.27
N LEU A 94 2.03 0.40 -4.49
CA LEU A 94 0.98 -0.62 -4.44
C LEU A 94 0.28 -0.61 -3.09
N LEU A 95 1.04 -0.65 -1.98
CA LEU A 95 0.48 -0.61 -0.63
C LEU A 95 -0.37 0.65 -0.40
N ALA A 96 0.14 1.82 -0.79
CA ALA A 96 -0.57 3.09 -0.67
C ALA A 96 -1.92 3.05 -1.38
N VAL A 97 -1.95 2.62 -2.65
CA VAL A 97 -3.20 2.55 -3.42
C VAL A 97 -4.18 1.53 -2.83
N LEU A 98 -3.69 0.39 -2.31
CA LEU A 98 -4.54 -0.63 -1.70
C LEU A 98 -5.20 -0.15 -0.40
N ILE A 99 -4.47 0.59 0.44
CA ILE A 99 -5.03 1.20 1.65
C ILE A 99 -6.06 2.27 1.28
N ILE A 100 -5.75 3.13 0.30
CA ILE A 100 -6.64 4.20 -0.16
C ILE A 100 -7.94 3.62 -0.73
N LYS A 101 -7.87 2.50 -1.42
CA LYS A 101 -9.04 1.76 -1.92
C LYS A 101 -9.72 0.89 -0.86
N GLN A 102 -9.24 0.88 0.39
CA GLN A 102 -9.73 0.04 1.50
C GLN A 102 -9.69 -1.48 1.19
N ALA A 103 -8.89 -1.87 0.19
CA ALA A 103 -8.60 -3.26 -0.12
C ALA A 103 -7.74 -3.88 0.99
N LEU A 104 -6.86 -3.10 1.60
CA LEU A 104 -6.13 -3.45 2.82
C LEU A 104 -6.46 -2.48 3.96
N PRO A 105 -6.65 -2.99 5.20
CA PRO A 105 -6.87 -2.15 6.36
C PRO A 105 -5.57 -1.50 6.83
N LEU A 106 -5.66 -0.36 7.53
CA LEU A 106 -4.51 0.31 8.15
C LEU A 106 -3.79 -0.55 9.18
N SER A 107 -4.46 -1.55 9.75
CA SER A 107 -3.84 -2.50 10.69
C SER A 107 -2.64 -3.24 10.11
N VAL A 108 -2.50 -3.33 8.78
CA VAL A 108 -1.29 -3.88 8.13
C VAL A 108 -0.02 -3.11 8.55
N LEU A 109 -0.15 -1.82 8.87
CA LEU A 109 0.96 -0.95 9.28
C LEU A 109 1.32 -1.06 10.77
N LYS A 110 0.51 -1.73 11.59
CA LYS A 110 0.74 -1.83 13.05
C LYS A 110 2.04 -2.58 13.40
N VAL A 111 2.56 -3.42 12.50
CA VAL A 111 3.83 -4.15 12.69
C VAL A 111 5.07 -3.28 12.45
N VAL A 112 4.90 -2.09 11.88
CA VAL A 112 6.01 -1.21 11.48
C VAL A 112 6.57 -0.49 12.69
N ARG A 113 7.88 -0.62 12.92
CA ARG A 113 8.60 0.17 13.91
C ARG A 113 8.97 1.53 13.33
N TRP A 114 8.23 2.57 13.73
CA TRP A 114 8.40 3.92 13.20
C TRP A 114 9.62 4.66 13.76
N HIS A 115 10.25 4.11 14.80
CA HIS A 115 11.49 4.60 15.37
C HIS A 115 12.69 3.86 14.74
N SER A 116 13.78 4.59 14.51
CA SER A 116 15.09 4.01 14.12
C SER A 116 15.05 3.13 12.86
N MET A 117 14.67 3.72 11.72
CA MET A 117 14.65 3.03 10.43
C MET A 117 16.02 3.07 9.73
N SER A 118 16.34 2.01 8.97
CA SER A 118 17.44 2.05 8.01
C SER A 118 17.09 2.96 6.82
N GLN A 119 18.09 3.38 6.03
CA GLN A 119 17.87 4.21 4.84
C GLN A 119 16.89 3.59 3.85
N ARG A 120 16.88 2.26 3.70
CA ARG A 120 16.00 1.57 2.76
C ARG A 120 14.55 1.54 3.23
N LEU A 121 14.32 1.32 4.52
CA LEU A 121 13.00 1.43 5.16
C LEU A 121 12.48 2.87 5.07
N LEU A 122 13.34 3.85 5.37
CA LEU A 122 13.01 5.27 5.24
C LEU A 122 12.55 5.63 3.81
N PHE A 123 13.32 5.21 2.80
CA PHE A 123 12.96 5.41 1.40
C PHE A 123 11.59 4.80 1.05
N PHE A 124 11.35 3.55 1.46
CA PHE A 124 10.08 2.87 1.21
C PHE A 124 8.90 3.67 1.78
N TRP A 125 8.98 4.09 3.04
CA TRP A 125 7.90 4.83 3.69
C TRP A 125 7.74 6.25 3.16
N GLN A 126 8.82 6.90 2.73
CA GLN A 126 8.75 8.19 2.01
C GLN A 126 7.96 8.03 0.69
N VAL A 127 8.24 7.00 -0.11
CA VAL A 127 7.49 6.73 -1.35
C VAL A 127 6.02 6.41 -1.03
N PHE A 128 5.76 5.58 -0.02
CA PHE A 128 4.41 5.23 0.41
C PHE A 128 3.59 6.48 0.77
N PHE A 129 4.12 7.37 1.61
CA PHE A 129 3.39 8.57 2.02
C PHE A 129 3.25 9.60 0.90
N VAL A 130 4.26 9.75 0.02
CA VAL A 130 4.12 10.61 -1.16
C VAL A 130 2.99 10.11 -2.06
N GLU A 131 2.91 8.81 -2.32
CA GLU A 131 1.81 8.22 -3.11
C GLU A 131 0.45 8.40 -2.41
N THR A 132 0.41 8.19 -1.10
CA THR A 132 -0.80 8.34 -0.27
C THR A 132 -1.32 9.78 -0.30
N LEU A 133 -0.44 10.76 -0.11
CA LEU A 133 -0.77 12.20 -0.13
C LEU A 133 -1.10 12.74 -1.52
N SER A 134 -0.71 12.01 -2.58
CA SER A 134 -1.04 12.35 -3.96
C SER A 134 -2.43 11.87 -4.39
N GLN A 135 -3.13 11.08 -3.56
CA GLN A 135 -4.48 10.63 -3.87
C GLN A 135 -5.52 11.76 -3.66
N PRO A 136 -6.69 11.66 -4.32
CA PRO A 136 -7.81 12.57 -4.08
C PRO A 136 -8.12 12.70 -2.59
N ARG A 137 -8.35 13.95 -2.15
CA ARG A 137 -8.50 14.31 -0.74
C ARG A 137 -9.56 13.49 -0.03
N GLU A 138 -10.67 13.22 -0.69
CA GLU A 138 -11.83 12.51 -0.15
C GLU A 138 -11.48 11.05 0.12
N LEU A 139 -10.77 10.40 -0.80
CA LEU A 139 -10.34 9.01 -0.67
C LEU A 139 -9.27 8.88 0.42
N PHE A 140 -8.31 9.81 0.41
CA PHE A 140 -7.27 9.93 1.42
C PHE A 140 -7.86 10.09 2.83
N ALA A 141 -8.75 11.06 3.04
CA ALA A 141 -9.34 11.33 4.34
C ALA A 141 -10.16 10.12 4.83
N LYS A 142 -10.95 9.50 3.94
CA LYS A 142 -11.73 8.31 4.28
C LYS A 142 -10.85 7.13 4.69
N ALA A 143 -9.79 6.86 3.92
CA ALA A 143 -8.90 5.73 4.21
C ALA A 143 -8.11 5.90 5.50
N LEU A 144 -7.81 7.14 5.88
CA LEU A 144 -7.02 7.44 7.07
C LEU A 144 -7.83 7.77 8.32
N HIS A 145 -9.13 8.03 8.19
CA HIS A 145 -10.04 8.26 9.32
C HIS A 145 -9.86 7.28 10.50
N PRO A 146 -9.66 5.95 10.29
CA PRO A 146 -9.49 5.02 11.42
C PRO A 146 -8.32 5.36 12.34
N LEU A 147 -7.33 6.14 11.90
CA LEU A 147 -6.24 6.60 12.77
C LEU A 147 -6.74 7.42 13.97
N GLN A 148 -7.93 7.99 13.92
CA GLN A 148 -8.52 8.72 15.06
C GLN A 148 -8.96 7.79 16.20
N GLU A 149 -9.24 6.52 15.90
CA GLU A 149 -9.71 5.56 16.89
C GLU A 149 -8.60 5.21 17.91
N PRO A 150 -8.93 4.98 19.19
CA PRO A 150 -7.95 4.65 20.24
C PRO A 150 -7.10 3.41 19.92
N GLU A 151 -7.66 2.43 19.19
CA GLU A 151 -6.95 1.21 18.79
C GLU A 151 -5.79 1.45 17.82
N TYR A 152 -5.68 2.66 17.22
CA TYR A 152 -4.58 3.05 16.33
C TYR A 152 -3.64 4.09 16.98
N SER A 153 -3.75 4.39 18.26
CA SER A 153 -2.93 5.41 18.95
C SER A 153 -1.42 5.22 18.74
N GLU A 154 -0.88 4.03 19.01
CA GLU A 154 0.55 3.74 18.82
C GLU A 154 0.99 3.91 17.36
N LEU A 155 0.17 3.46 16.41
CA LEU A 155 0.44 3.64 14.98
C LEU A 155 0.43 5.13 14.61
N ARG A 156 -0.58 5.88 15.08
CA ARG A 156 -0.73 7.32 14.83
C ARG A 156 0.47 8.09 15.36
N ASP A 157 0.92 7.81 16.58
CA ASP A 157 2.07 8.46 17.20
C ASP A 157 3.37 8.17 16.43
N GLY A 158 3.56 6.91 16.02
CA GLY A 158 4.69 6.52 15.18
C GLY A 158 4.71 7.25 13.83
N ILE A 159 3.55 7.32 13.16
CA ILE A 159 3.38 8.05 11.90
C ILE A 159 3.60 9.56 12.08
N LEU A 160 3.11 10.16 13.18
CA LEU A 160 3.30 11.57 13.50
C LEU A 160 4.79 11.89 13.65
N LEU A 161 5.53 11.05 14.39
CA LEU A 161 6.96 11.18 14.56
C LEU A 161 7.70 11.08 13.22
N PHE A 162 7.32 10.11 12.38
CA PHE A 162 7.89 9.94 11.04
C PHE A 162 7.61 11.16 10.15
N SER A 163 6.37 11.67 10.16
CA SER A 163 5.98 12.86 9.41
C SER A 163 6.85 14.07 9.79
N ALA A 164 6.98 14.33 11.09
CA ALA A 164 7.76 15.44 11.62
C ALA A 164 9.24 15.36 11.22
N ARG A 165 9.85 14.17 11.27
CA ARG A 165 11.28 13.97 11.01
C ARG A 165 11.64 13.87 9.52
N HIS A 166 10.74 13.30 8.71
CA HIS A 166 11.13 12.82 7.38
C HIS A 166 10.23 13.30 6.23
N LEU A 167 8.95 13.59 6.48
CA LEU A 167 8.03 14.00 5.41
C LEU A 167 7.98 15.51 5.23
N LYS A 168 7.95 16.29 6.32
CA LYS A 168 7.84 17.76 6.24
C LYS A 168 8.94 18.38 5.38
N GLN A 169 10.20 17.98 5.62
CA GLN A 169 11.33 18.46 4.85
C GLN A 169 11.30 17.96 3.40
N LEU A 170 10.99 16.68 3.19
CA LEU A 170 10.89 16.08 1.85
C LEU A 170 9.84 16.79 0.99
N ILE A 171 8.66 17.05 1.55
CA ILE A 171 7.55 17.71 0.85
C ILE A 171 7.86 19.19 0.62
N ALA A 172 8.48 19.87 1.59
CA ALA A 172 8.87 21.26 1.43
C ALA A 172 9.90 21.47 0.30
N THR A 173 10.78 20.49 0.07
CA THR A 173 11.91 20.61 -0.86
C THR A 173 11.66 19.95 -2.22
N LYS A 174 11.06 18.76 -2.28
CA LYS A 174 10.93 17.95 -3.50
C LYS A 174 9.50 17.78 -4.00
N HIS A 175 8.49 17.95 -3.14
CA HIS A 175 7.08 17.72 -3.49
C HIS A 175 6.19 18.87 -3.03
N THR A 176 6.49 20.10 -3.45
CA THR A 176 5.84 21.32 -2.97
C THR A 176 4.32 21.34 -3.19
N ALA A 177 3.82 20.66 -4.23
CA ALA A 177 2.39 20.46 -4.49
C ALA A 177 1.66 19.71 -3.36
N LEU A 178 2.38 18.89 -2.57
CA LEU A 178 1.81 18.09 -1.49
C LEU A 178 1.76 18.82 -0.14
N LYS A 179 2.12 20.11 -0.07
CA LYS A 179 2.07 20.91 1.17
C LYS A 179 0.66 20.98 1.77
N GLN A 180 -0.37 21.15 0.94
CA GLN A 180 -1.76 21.20 1.42
C GLN A 180 -2.25 19.81 1.89
N PRO A 181 -2.08 18.71 1.11
CA PRO A 181 -2.34 17.36 1.61
C PRO A 181 -1.65 17.04 2.93
N LEU A 182 -0.37 17.42 3.09
CA LEU A 182 0.37 17.18 4.33
C LEU A 182 -0.25 17.91 5.53
N ARG A 183 -0.73 19.16 5.35
CA ARG A 183 -1.42 19.88 6.43
C ARG A 183 -2.71 19.19 6.86
N LEU A 184 -3.44 18.59 5.91
CA LEU A 184 -4.64 17.83 6.23
C LEU A 184 -4.30 16.52 6.95
N PHE A 185 -3.24 15.85 6.53
CA PHE A 185 -2.70 14.67 7.20
C PHE A 185 -2.32 14.98 8.64
N ASP A 186 -1.54 16.04 8.88
CA ASP A 186 -1.13 16.45 10.23
C ASP A 186 -2.35 16.76 11.11
N LYS A 187 -3.40 17.40 10.56
CA LYS A 187 -4.66 17.63 11.29
C LYS A 187 -5.38 16.34 11.66
N LEU A 188 -5.38 15.34 10.78
CA LEU A 188 -6.01 14.05 11.03
C LEU A 188 -5.28 13.29 12.15
N LEU A 189 -3.94 13.36 12.17
CA LEU A 189 -3.12 12.75 13.22
C LEU A 189 -3.20 13.50 14.57
N ALA A 190 -3.49 14.80 14.56
CA ALA A 190 -3.56 15.63 15.76
C ALA A 190 -4.97 15.68 16.39
N ALA A 191 -5.97 15.07 15.77
CA ALA A 191 -7.28 14.94 16.38
C ALA A 191 -7.18 13.98 17.57
N ASP A 192 -7.13 14.55 18.78
CA ASP A 192 -7.22 13.79 20.01
C ASP A 192 -8.46 12.90 19.94
N GLY A 193 -8.27 11.61 20.17
CA GLY A 193 -9.37 10.68 20.37
C GLY A 193 -10.03 11.00 21.71
N SER A 194 -10.98 11.94 21.67
CA SER A 194 -11.93 12.21 22.75
C SER A 194 -12.83 11.00 22.98
#